data_AF-H8Z5A0-F1
#
_entry.id   AF-H8Z5A0-F1
#
_cell.length_a   1.000
_cell.length_b   1.000
_cell.length_c   1.000
_cell.angle_alpha   90.00
_cell.angle_beta   90.00
_cell.angle_gamma   90.00
#
_symmetry.space_group_name_H-M   'P 1'
#
loop_
_entity.id
_entity.type
_entity.pdbx_description
1 polymer ?
#
loop_
_entity_poly.entity_id
_entity_poly.type
_entity_poly.pdbx_seq_one_letter_code
_entity_poly.pdbx_strand_id
1 'polypeptide(L)'
;MTAISFDTLRFVETLKDHGLNDEQAKGIAAAYRDASGEAEIATKRDIERLEAQLIRVDTRFAGEMTLMKWMLGILLGGVVALILKSFFP
;
A
#
# COMPACT_ATOMS: atom_id res chain seq x y z
N MET A 1 4.38 -5.47 13.67
CA MET A 1 5.00 -6.67 13.08
C MET A 1 4.13 -7.88 13.41
N THR A 2 3.28 -8.33 12.49
CA THR A 2 2.78 -9.70 12.54
C THR A 2 3.91 -10.58 12.02
N ALA A 3 4.76 -11.05 12.93
CA ALA A 3 5.78 -12.03 12.61
C ALA A 3 5.09 -13.25 11.98
N ILE A 4 5.55 -13.67 10.81
CA ILE A 4 5.21 -15.00 10.29
C ILE A 4 5.78 -15.98 11.32
N SER A 5 4.93 -16.69 12.07
CA SER A 5 5.44 -17.62 13.08
C SER A 5 6.08 -18.81 12.36
N PHE A 6 7.40 -18.83 12.29
CA PHE A 6 8.15 -19.97 11.79
C PHE A 6 8.13 -21.08 12.84
N ASP A 7 7.31 -22.10 12.61
CA ASP A 7 7.26 -23.30 13.46
C ASP A 7 8.52 -24.15 13.22
N THR A 8 9.54 -23.88 14.03
CA THR A 8 10.84 -24.53 13.94
C THR A 8 10.71 -26.05 14.18
N LEU A 9 9.75 -26.49 15.00
CA LEU A 9 9.55 -27.90 15.31
C LEU A 9 9.00 -28.65 14.10
N ARG A 10 7.89 -28.17 13.52
CA ARG A 10 7.29 -28.77 12.31
C ARG A 10 8.29 -28.79 11.15
N PHE A 11 9.10 -27.74 11.01
CA PHE A 11 10.12 -27.67 9.97
C PHE A 11 11.22 -28.73 10.15
N VAL A 12 11.72 -28.90 11.37
CA VAL A 12 12.71 -29.95 11.70
C VAL A 12 12.14 -31.34 11.48
N GLU A 13 10.90 -31.59 11.91
CA GLU A 13 10.21 -32.87 11.69
C GLU A 13 10.06 -33.18 10.19
N THR A 14 9.64 -32.19 9.39
CA THR A 14 9.52 -32.35 7.93
C THR A 14 10.86 -32.72 7.28
N LEU A 15 11.96 -32.10 7.70
CA LEU A 15 13.29 -32.43 7.18
C LEU A 15 13.72 -33.85 7.58
N LYS A 16 13.41 -34.28 8.80
CA LYS A 16 13.71 -35.63 9.28
C LYS A 16 12.91 -36.69 8.53
N ASP A 17 11.64 -36.42 8.23
CA ASP A 17 10.79 -37.31 7.41
C ASP A 17 11.33 -37.50 5.99
N HIS A 18 12.14 -36.54 5.51
CA HIS A 18 12.81 -36.60 4.19
C HIS A 18 14.26 -37.11 4.27
N GLY A 19 14.65 -37.71 5.39
CA GLY A 19 15.93 -38.40 5.53
C GLY A 19 17.09 -37.53 6.00
N LEU A 20 16.87 -36.29 6.43
CA LEU A 20 17.90 -35.51 7.11
C LEU A 20 18.06 -35.98 8.55
N ASN A 21 19.31 -36.01 9.03
CA ASN A 21 19.56 -36.31 10.43
C ASN A 21 19.16 -35.12 11.34
N ASP A 22 19.04 -35.38 12.65
CA ASP A 22 18.54 -34.41 13.62
C ASP A 22 19.41 -33.13 13.70
N GLU A 23 20.72 -33.28 13.56
CA GLU A 23 21.69 -32.18 13.60
C GLU A 23 21.58 -31.28 12.37
N GLN A 24 21.49 -31.88 11.17
CA GLN A 24 21.28 -31.18 9.90
C GLN A 24 19.93 -30.46 9.88
N ALA A 25 18.86 -31.14 10.31
CA ALA A 25 17.53 -30.56 10.32
C ALA A 25 17.45 -29.33 11.25
N LYS A 26 18.03 -29.42 12.45
CA LYS A 26 18.13 -28.29 13.39
C LYS A 26 18.99 -27.15 12.85
N GLY A 27 20.13 -27.47 12.22
CA GLY A 27 21.02 -26.48 11.63
C GLY A 27 20.35 -25.68 10.50
N ILE A 28 19.65 -26.37 9.60
CA ILE A 28 18.92 -25.73 8.49
C ILE A 28 17.76 -24.89 9.02
N ALA A 29 17.02 -25.38 10.02
CA ALA A 29 15.93 -24.63 10.64
C ALA A 29 16.40 -23.34 11.31
N ALA A 30 17.56 -23.38 11.98
CA ALA A 30 18.17 -22.21 12.58
C ALA A 30 18.62 -21.19 11.51
N ALA A 31 19.36 -21.64 10.50
CA ALA A 31 19.82 -20.78 9.42
C ALA A 31 18.65 -20.13 8.66
N TYR A 32 17.57 -20.88 8.40
CA TYR A 32 16.39 -20.35 7.74
C TYR A 32 15.64 -19.33 8.59
N ARG A 33 15.48 -19.58 9.90
CA ARG A 33 14.85 -18.63 10.82
C ARG A 33 15.63 -17.32 10.87
N ASP A 34 16.95 -17.41 10.96
CA ASP A 34 17.81 -16.24 11.07
C ASP A 34 17.78 -15.42 9.76
N ALA A 35 17.86 -16.08 8.60
CA ALA A 35 17.72 -15.41 7.30
C ALA A 35 16.30 -14.85 7.03
N SER A 36 15.25 -15.53 7.51
CA SER A 36 13.87 -15.09 7.33
C SER A 36 13.49 -13.94 8.26
N GLY A 37 14.15 -13.84 9.43
CA GLY A 37 13.97 -12.75 10.38
C GLY A 37 14.51 -11.40 9.88
N GLU A 38 15.46 -11.42 8.94
CA GLU A 38 16.05 -10.23 8.33
C GLU A 38 15.22 -9.64 7.19
N ALA A 39 14.22 -10.36 6.68
CA ALA A 39 13.32 -9.84 5.67
C ALA A 39 12.29 -8.90 6.33
N GLU A 40 12.51 -7.58 6.25
CA GLU A 40 11.47 -6.58 6.52
C GLU A 40 10.36 -6.68 5.46
N ILE A 41 9.47 -7.65 5.61
CA ILE A 41 8.31 -7.83 4.73
C ILE A 41 7.21 -6.86 5.20
N ALA A 42 6.77 -5.97 4.30
CA ALA A 42 5.62 -5.12 4.55
C ALA A 42 4.42 -6.00 4.95
N THR A 43 3.83 -5.74 6.12
CA THR A 43 2.72 -6.57 6.59
C THR A 43 1.46 -6.27 5.78
N LYS A 44 0.52 -7.23 5.72
CA LYS A 44 -0.80 -6.98 5.09
C LYS A 44 -1.47 -5.70 5.61
N ARG A 45 -1.32 -5.42 6.90
CA ARG A 45 -1.84 -4.21 7.55
C ARG A 45 -1.17 -2.94 7.04
N ASP A 46 0.11 -2.99 6.68
CA ASP A 46 0.81 -1.84 6.10
C ASP A 46 0.31 -1.56 4.68
N ILE A 47 0.02 -2.61 3.91
CA ILE A 47 -0.58 -2.53 2.57
C ILE A 47 -1.99 -1.92 2.67
N GLU A 48 -2.85 -2.45 3.55
CA GLU A 48 -4.20 -1.91 3.78
C GLU A 48 -4.15 -0.43 4.22
N ARG A 49 -3.17 -0.06 5.04
CA ARG A 49 -2.96 1.32 5.46
C ARG A 49 -2.51 2.22 4.31
N LEU A 50 -1.71 1.71 3.39
CA LEU A 50 -1.29 2.43 2.19
C LEU A 50 -2.45 2.63 1.22
N GLU A 51 -3.25 1.60 0.96
CA GLU A 51 -4.46 1.69 0.13
C GLU A 51 -5.44 2.73 0.69
N ALA A 52 -5.70 2.69 1.99
CA ALA A 52 -6.57 3.68 2.64
C ALA A 52 -6.04 5.12 2.51
N GLN A 53 -4.72 5.32 2.58
CA GLN A 53 -4.11 6.63 2.36
C GLN A 53 -4.24 7.07 0.91
N LEU A 54 -4.01 6.17 -0.05
CA LEU A 54 -4.11 6.47 -1.47
C LEU A 54 -5.54 6.89 -1.85
N ILE A 55 -6.55 6.16 -1.38
CA ILE A 55 -7.97 6.50 -1.59
C ILE A 55 -8.30 7.88 -1.02
N ARG A 56 -7.79 8.22 0.16
CA ARG A 56 -8.01 9.56 0.76
C ARG A 56 -7.36 10.67 -0.05
N VAL A 57 -6.16 10.44 -0.57
CA VAL A 57 -5.46 11.42 -1.41
C VAL A 57 -6.23 11.64 -2.72
N ASP A 58 -6.64 10.56 -3.38
CA ASP A 58 -7.38 10.61 -4.64
C ASP A 58 -8.73 11.33 -4.48
N THR A 59 -9.50 10.99 -3.45
CA THR A 59 -10.79 11.65 -3.16
C THR A 59 -10.63 13.14 -2.84
N ARG A 60 -9.56 13.54 -2.14
CA ARG A 60 -9.26 14.95 -1.88
C ARG A 60 -8.95 15.71 -3.16
N PHE A 61 -8.06 15.18 -4.00
CA PHE A 61 -7.71 15.81 -5.27
C PHE A 61 -8.91 15.90 -6.21
N ALA A 62 -9.73 14.86 -6.29
CA ALA A 62 -10.95 14.87 -7.10
C ALA A 62 -11.94 15.96 -6.64
N GLY A 63 -12.11 16.13 -5.32
CA GLY A 63 -12.95 17.18 -4.75
C GLY A 63 -12.43 18.59 -5.05
N GLU A 64 -11.15 18.85 -4.77
CA GLU A 64 -10.50 20.15 -5.03
C GLU A 64 -10.53 20.50 -6.54
N MET A 65 -10.27 19.52 -7.41
CA MET A 65 -10.36 19.68 -8.86
C MET A 65 -11.78 20.00 -9.33
N THR A 66 -12.79 19.33 -8.77
CA THR A 66 -14.20 19.58 -9.13
C THR A 66 -14.62 20.99 -8.74
N LEU A 67 -14.25 21.45 -7.53
CA LEU A 67 -14.51 22.82 -7.08
C LEU A 67 -13.80 23.84 -7.99
N MET A 68 -12.54 23.61 -8.33
CA MET A 68 -11.77 24.47 -9.23
C MET A 68 -12.42 24.57 -10.62
N LYS A 69 -12.92 23.46 -11.17
CA LYS A 69 -13.67 23.45 -12.45
C LYS A 69 -14.91 24.33 -12.38
N TRP A 70 -15.67 24.30 -11.30
CA TRP A 70 -16.85 25.15 -11.12
C TRP A 70 -16.49 26.62 -10.96
N MET A 71 -15.48 26.95 -10.16
CA MET A 71 -15.00 28.32 -10.01
C MET A 71 -14.50 28.89 -11.34
N LEU A 72 -13.73 28.11 -12.10
CA LEU A 72 -13.28 28.49 -13.43
C LEU A 72 -14.46 28.68 -14.39
N GLY A 73 -15.46 27.81 -14.35
CA GLY A 73 -16.68 27.94 -15.13
C GLY A 73 -17.44 29.23 -14.84
N ILE A 74 -17.61 29.58 -13.55
CA ILE A 74 -18.24 30.84 -13.13
C ILE A 74 -17.41 32.04 -13.57
N LEU A 75 -16.08 31.99 -13.41
CA LEU A 75 -15.18 33.07 -13.80
C LEU A 75 -15.20 33.31 -15.32
N LEU A 76 -15.08 32.24 -16.11
CA LEU A 76 -15.18 32.32 -17.57
C LEU A 76 -16.56 32.81 -18.01
N GLY A 77 -17.63 32.31 -17.40
CA GLY A 77 -18.99 32.77 -17.65
C GLY A 77 -19.17 34.26 -17.36
N GLY A 78 -18.61 34.74 -16.23
CA GLY A 78 -18.60 36.15 -15.87
C GLY A 78 -17.84 37.01 -16.88
N VAL A 79 -16.65 36.58 -17.31
CA VAL A 79 -15.86 37.28 -18.34
C VAL A 79 -16.63 37.35 -19.66
N VAL A 80 -17.24 36.24 -20.11
CA VAL A 80 -18.07 36.20 -21.32
C VAL A 80 -19.26 37.15 -21.21
N ALA A 81 -19.95 37.17 -20.07
CA ALA A 81 -21.08 38.08 -19.82
C ALA A 81 -20.66 39.56 -19.89
N LEU A 82 -19.48 39.91 -19.35
CA LEU A 82 -18.93 41.26 -19.44
C LEU A 82 -18.60 41.64 -20.88
N ILE A 83 -17.95 40.74 -21.64
CA ILE A 83 -17.65 40.96 -23.06
C ILE A 83 -18.94 41.19 -23.85
N LEU A 84 -19.95 40.34 -23.66
CA LEU A 84 -21.24 40.52 -24.34
C LEU A 84 -21.87 41.87 -24.00
N LYS A 85 -21.92 42.24 -22.72
CA LYS A 85 -22.45 43.53 -22.28
C LYS A 85 -21.68 44.74 -22.83
N SER A 86 -20.36 44.62 -23.01
CA SER A 86 -19.51 45.71 -23.48
C SER A 86 -19.54 45.90 -25.00
N PHE A 87 -19.69 44.82 -25.77
CA PHE A 87 -19.61 44.86 -27.24
C PHE A 87 -20.96 44.70 -27.96
N PHE A 88 -21.99 44.21 -27.27
CA PHE A 88 -23.33 44.01 -27.80
C PHE A 88 -24.38 44.63 -26.86
N PRO A 89 -24.61 45.97 -26.95
CA PRO A 89 -25.65 46.66 -26.19
C PRO A 89 -27.07 46.26 -26.63
#